data_AF-A0AAW1QS71-F1
#
_entry.id   AF-A0AAW1QS71-F1
#
_cell.length_a   1.000
_cell.length_b   1.000
_cell.length_c   1.000
_cell.angle_alpha   90.00
_cell.angle_beta   90.00
_cell.angle_gamma   90.00
#
_symmetry.space_group_name_H-M   'P 1'
#
loop_
_entity.id
_entity.type
_entity.pdbx_description
1 polymer ?
#
loop_
_entity_poly.entity_id
_entity_poly.type
_entity_poly.pdbx_seq_one_letter_code
_entity_poly.pdbx_strand_id
1 'polypeptide(L)'
;MLSSERLGCAVTHGAAASVPLPLGNTAGGRAGGSFRQRLGSQPQVRRGVPCCGATMDPYRVLEVSRDASPRELRQAYIQRIKQLHPDVNRDKDTTVEASQLNAAYAMVQGVCDVYEEAQRDVFDRPEAEAVIMFVNPFGCNVSPLDWRELQAIACYESDPSEAFLAAGVACSPSAVHYLTPAQMAAVEAEMVRMEESWSFETTAWWLADCLGRARRANYRGDFVRR
;
A
#
# COMPACT_ATOMS: atom_id res chain seq x y z
N MET A 1 9.22 57.52 -24.37
CA MET A 1 8.03 57.88 -25.17
C MET A 1 6.88 57.03 -24.68
N LEU A 2 5.92 57.68 -24.04
CA LEU A 2 4.67 57.13 -23.53
C LEU A 2 3.65 57.01 -24.67
N SER A 3 2.93 55.89 -24.73
CA SER A 3 1.56 55.70 -25.26
C SER A 3 1.15 54.30 -24.78
N SER A 4 0.25 54.05 -23.83
CA SER A 4 -1.12 54.54 -23.59
C SER A 4 -2.03 54.36 -24.80
N GLU A 5 -2.93 53.36 -24.70
CA GLU A 5 -4.34 53.34 -25.13
C GLU A 5 -4.87 51.89 -25.04
N ARG A 6 -6.14 51.56 -24.78
CA ARG A 6 -7.20 52.04 -23.89
C ARG A 6 -8.36 51.05 -24.11
N LEU A 7 -9.03 50.66 -23.03
CA LEU A 7 -10.48 50.39 -22.92
C LEU A 7 -11.12 49.18 -23.63
N GLY A 8 -11.83 48.40 -22.82
CA GLY A 8 -12.83 47.43 -23.26
C GLY A 8 -13.58 46.75 -22.11
N CYS A 9 -14.03 47.51 -21.09
CA CYS A 9 -14.98 47.01 -20.10
C CYS A 9 -16.38 46.91 -20.74
N ALA A 10 -16.95 45.71 -20.75
CA ALA A 10 -18.39 45.52 -20.93
C ALA A 10 -18.96 44.92 -19.64
N VAL A 11 -19.72 45.76 -18.94
CA VAL A 11 -20.60 45.42 -17.83
C VAL A 11 -21.92 44.95 -18.43
N THR A 12 -22.43 43.79 -18.00
CA THR A 12 -23.86 43.50 -18.05
C THR A 12 -24.35 43.09 -16.66
N HIS A 13 -25.33 43.84 -16.19
CA HIS A 13 -26.09 43.60 -14.97
C HIS A 13 -27.19 42.56 -15.22
N GLY A 14 -27.53 41.78 -14.19
CA GLY A 14 -28.74 40.95 -14.12
C GLY A 14 -28.70 40.10 -12.84
N ALA A 15 -29.08 40.66 -11.69
CA ALA A 15 -30.44 40.66 -11.14
C ALA A 15 -30.86 39.33 -10.49
N ALA A 16 -30.70 39.31 -9.16
CA ALA A 16 -31.56 38.73 -8.11
C ALA A 16 -32.42 37.49 -8.41
N ALA A 17 -32.25 36.44 -7.60
CA ALA A 17 -33.38 35.77 -6.95
C ALA A 17 -32.95 34.96 -5.72
N SER A 18 -33.64 35.24 -4.63
CA SER A 18 -33.58 34.76 -3.26
C SER A 18 -33.73 33.25 -3.04
N VAL A 19 -33.10 32.80 -1.96
CA VAL A 19 -33.30 31.53 -1.22
C VAL A 19 -34.77 31.32 -0.82
N PRO A 20 -35.23 30.06 -0.68
CA PRO A 20 -35.64 29.64 0.67
C PRO A 20 -35.19 28.22 1.07
N LEU A 21 -34.69 28.14 2.30
CA LEU A 21 -34.60 26.93 3.12
C LEU A 21 -36.00 26.44 3.50
N PRO A 22 -36.23 25.13 3.68
CA PRO A 22 -37.32 24.65 4.52
C PRO A 22 -36.82 24.31 5.94
N LEU A 23 -37.36 25.03 6.90
CA LEU A 23 -37.41 24.66 8.31
C LEU A 23 -38.49 23.59 8.54
N GLY A 24 -38.11 22.56 9.31
CA GLY A 24 -38.90 21.95 10.38
C GLY A 24 -40.23 21.27 10.06
N ASN A 25 -40.34 19.98 10.44
CA ASN A 25 -41.54 19.55 11.13
C ASN A 25 -41.27 18.46 12.18
N THR A 26 -42.10 18.57 13.20
CA THR A 26 -42.03 18.04 14.56
C THR A 26 -42.78 16.70 14.75
N ALA A 27 -42.28 15.93 15.71
CA ALA A 27 -43.02 15.22 16.77
C ALA A 27 -43.87 13.95 16.48
N GLY A 28 -43.67 12.98 17.39
CA GLY A 28 -44.58 11.88 17.77
C GLY A 28 -43.96 10.50 17.55
N GLY A 29 -43.69 9.61 18.52
CA GLY A 29 -44.05 9.53 19.93
C GLY A 29 -44.57 8.11 20.26
N ARG A 30 -43.91 7.42 21.22
CA ARG A 30 -44.37 6.23 21.99
C ARG A 30 -44.47 4.89 21.23
N ALA A 31 -44.27 3.70 21.80
CA ALA A 31 -43.80 3.18 23.09
C ALA A 31 -43.44 1.69 22.83
N GLY A 32 -42.39 1.13 23.43
CA GLY A 32 -42.56 0.16 24.52
C GLY A 32 -42.09 -1.24 24.13
N GLY A 33 -41.29 -1.90 24.97
CA GLY A 33 -41.00 -3.34 24.79
C GLY A 33 -39.65 -3.84 25.29
N SER A 34 -39.60 -4.17 26.58
CA SER A 34 -38.82 -5.28 27.17
C SER A 34 -37.29 -5.30 27.00
N PHE A 35 -36.66 -4.59 27.93
CA PHE A 35 -35.48 -4.99 28.67
C PHE A 35 -35.34 -6.51 28.85
N ARG A 36 -34.30 -7.12 28.25
CA ARG A 36 -33.85 -8.47 28.59
C ARG A 36 -32.34 -8.42 28.83
N GLN A 37 -31.98 -8.38 30.11
CA GLN A 37 -30.62 -8.57 30.57
C GLN A 37 -30.09 -9.89 30.01
N ARG A 38 -28.98 -9.82 29.26
CA ARG A 38 -28.11 -10.98 29.05
C ARG A 38 -26.73 -10.61 29.54
N LEU A 39 -26.45 -11.20 30.69
CA LEU A 39 -25.20 -11.45 31.38
C LEU A 39 -23.95 -11.31 30.52
N GLY A 40 -22.94 -10.68 31.14
CA GLY A 40 -21.71 -10.21 30.54
C GLY A 40 -20.98 -11.23 29.67
N SER A 41 -20.57 -10.75 28.50
CA SER A 41 -19.44 -11.31 27.78
C SER A 41 -18.31 -10.30 27.93
N GLN A 42 -17.39 -10.65 28.82
CA GLN A 42 -16.19 -9.88 29.12
C GLN A 42 -15.41 -9.54 27.84
N PRO A 43 -14.66 -8.42 27.82
CA PRO A 43 -13.77 -8.10 26.71
C PRO A 43 -12.78 -9.27 26.54
N GLN A 44 -12.71 -9.81 25.33
CA GLN A 44 -11.64 -10.74 24.97
C GLN A 44 -10.32 -9.97 24.99
N VAL A 45 -9.71 -9.92 26.17
CA VAL A 45 -8.28 -9.70 26.34
C VAL A 45 -7.62 -10.70 25.39
N ARG A 46 -7.00 -10.18 24.33
CA ARG A 46 -6.10 -10.96 23.49
C ARG A 46 -5.18 -11.70 24.46
N ARG A 47 -5.30 -13.04 24.49
CA ARG A 47 -4.47 -13.88 25.36
C ARG A 47 -3.03 -13.50 25.05
N GLY A 48 -2.43 -12.74 25.97
CA GLY A 48 -1.00 -12.64 26.04
C GLY A 48 -0.49 -14.06 26.06
N VAL A 49 0.42 -14.36 25.13
CA VAL A 49 1.19 -15.61 25.13
C VAL A 49 1.65 -15.83 26.56
N PRO A 50 1.32 -16.96 27.21
CA PRO A 50 1.83 -17.22 28.54
C PRO A 50 3.35 -17.26 28.44
N CYS A 51 3.99 -16.24 29.03
CA CYS A 51 5.39 -16.26 29.39
C CYS A 51 5.57 -17.28 30.53
N CYS A 52 5.43 -18.57 30.22
CA CYS A 52 5.83 -19.64 31.10
C CYS A 52 7.27 -20.03 30.74
N GLY A 53 8.19 -19.66 31.63
CA GLY A 53 9.58 -20.04 31.59
C GLY A 53 9.76 -21.56 31.70
N ALA A 54 9.75 -22.21 30.55
CA ALA A 54 10.64 -23.32 30.26
C ALA A 54 11.58 -22.82 29.16
N THR A 55 12.85 -22.68 29.51
CA THR A 55 13.97 -22.35 28.62
C THR A 55 14.15 -23.43 27.55
N MET A 56 13.20 -23.55 26.61
CA MET A 56 13.44 -24.22 25.35
C MET A 56 14.23 -23.25 24.51
N ASP A 57 15.53 -23.49 24.44
CA ASP A 57 16.44 -22.76 23.57
C ASP A 57 15.98 -22.99 22.12
N PRO A 58 15.45 -21.97 21.41
CA PRO A 58 14.84 -22.18 20.10
C PRO A 58 15.85 -22.69 19.07
N TYR A 59 17.14 -22.36 19.27
CA TYR A 59 18.26 -22.91 18.51
C TYR A 59 18.44 -24.41 18.71
N ARG A 60 18.14 -24.94 19.90
CA ARG A 60 18.15 -26.39 20.17
C ARG A 60 16.96 -27.11 19.53
N VAL A 61 15.78 -26.49 19.50
CA VAL A 61 14.59 -27.06 18.85
C VAL A 61 14.76 -27.11 17.33
N LEU A 62 15.43 -26.10 16.77
CA LEU A 62 15.78 -26.03 15.35
C LEU A 62 17.05 -26.82 15.00
N GLU A 63 17.76 -27.36 16.00
CA GLU A 63 19.04 -28.08 15.86
C GLU A 63 20.12 -27.27 15.12
N VAL A 64 20.13 -25.95 15.32
CA VAL A 64 21.06 -25.00 14.68
C VAL A 64 21.94 -24.31 15.71
N SER A 65 23.11 -23.85 15.28
CA SER A 65 23.98 -23.03 16.13
C SER A 65 23.30 -21.69 16.48
N ARG A 66 23.68 -21.11 17.62
CA ARG A 66 23.24 -19.76 18.01
C ARG A 66 23.71 -18.68 17.03
N ASP A 67 24.81 -18.95 16.32
CA ASP A 67 25.39 -18.07 15.31
C ASP A 67 24.99 -18.47 13.86
N ALA A 68 23.99 -19.34 13.70
CA ALA A 68 23.56 -19.80 12.38
C ALA A 68 23.01 -18.66 11.54
N SER A 69 23.32 -18.67 10.24
CA SER A 69 22.81 -17.67 9.30
C SER A 69 21.29 -17.84 9.09
N PRO A 70 20.57 -16.76 8.70
CA PRO A 70 19.13 -16.85 8.42
C PRO A 70 18.78 -17.90 7.35
N ARG A 71 19.68 -18.11 6.39
CA ARG A 71 19.53 -19.11 5.33
C ARG A 71 19.62 -20.53 5.89
N GLU A 72 20.57 -20.79 6.79
CA GLU A 72 20.72 -22.09 7.46
C GLU A 72 19.53 -22.36 8.39
N LEU A 73 19.05 -21.34 9.12
CA LEU A 73 17.85 -21.43 9.95
C LEU A 73 16.62 -21.88 9.14
N ARG A 74 16.40 -21.26 7.98
CA ARG A 74 15.31 -21.60 7.05
C ARG A 74 15.46 -23.00 6.48
N GLN A 75 16.67 -23.40 6.12
CA GLN A 75 16.94 -24.74 5.58
C GLN A 75 16.69 -25.83 6.63
N ALA A 76 17.18 -25.66 7.86
CA ALA A 76 16.96 -26.60 8.96
C ALA A 76 15.46 -26.74 9.28
N TYR A 77 14.73 -25.62 9.36
CA TYR A 77 13.28 -25.61 9.53
C TYR A 77 12.54 -26.39 8.44
N ILE A 78 12.85 -26.13 7.16
CA ILE A 78 12.22 -26.83 6.03
C ILE A 78 12.48 -28.33 6.10
N GLN A 79 13.71 -28.75 6.42
CA GLN A 79 14.03 -30.17 6.54
C GLN A 79 13.25 -30.83 7.67
N ARG A 80 13.13 -30.15 8.82
CA ARG A 80 12.45 -30.71 9.99
C ARG A 80 10.93 -30.77 9.81
N ILE A 81 10.31 -29.78 9.17
CA ILE A 81 8.89 -29.83 8.80
C ILE A 81 8.60 -30.97 7.83
N LYS A 82 9.47 -31.20 6.83
CA LYS A 82 9.33 -32.34 5.92
C LYS A 82 9.39 -33.68 6.65
N GLN A 83 10.24 -33.79 7.67
CA GLN A 83 10.34 -34.98 8.50
C GLN A 83 9.13 -35.16 9.43
N LEU A 84 8.51 -34.07 9.90
CA LEU A 84 7.37 -34.08 10.82
C LEU A 84 6.00 -34.07 10.12
N HIS A 85 5.97 -34.07 8.79
CA HIS A 85 4.74 -34.00 8.01
C HIS A 85 3.86 -35.25 8.25
N PRO A 86 2.53 -35.09 8.44
CA PRO A 86 1.63 -36.21 8.73
C PRO A 86 1.54 -37.24 7.60
N ASP A 87 1.85 -36.85 6.35
CA ASP A 87 1.92 -37.79 5.22
C ASP A 87 3.13 -38.74 5.31
N VAL A 88 4.22 -38.30 5.96
CA VAL A 88 5.44 -39.10 6.17
C VAL A 88 5.34 -39.92 7.47
N ASN A 89 4.70 -39.37 8.51
CA ASN A 89 4.51 -40.02 9.81
C ASN A 89 3.04 -40.35 10.08
N ARG A 90 2.47 -41.28 9.31
CA ARG A 90 1.05 -41.67 9.45
C ARG A 90 0.75 -42.41 10.76
N ASP A 91 1.78 -42.96 11.43
CA ASP A 91 1.65 -43.78 12.65
C ASP A 91 2.00 -43.02 13.95
N LYS A 92 2.52 -41.80 13.86
CA LYS A 92 2.96 -41.00 15.02
C LYS A 92 2.30 -39.64 15.02
N ASP A 93 1.78 -39.22 16.17
CA ASP A 93 1.25 -37.87 16.34
C ASP A 93 2.39 -36.86 16.50
N THR A 94 2.88 -36.34 15.37
CA THR A 94 3.95 -35.33 15.30
C THR A 94 3.44 -33.89 15.41
N THR A 95 2.14 -33.70 15.69
CA THR A 95 1.49 -32.38 15.70
C THR A 95 2.07 -31.46 16.79
N VAL A 96 2.41 -32.03 17.95
CA VAL A 96 3.00 -31.29 19.07
C VAL A 96 4.42 -30.83 18.74
N GLU A 97 5.24 -31.71 18.15
CA GLU A 97 6.62 -31.40 17.75
C GLU A 97 6.66 -30.37 16.61
N ALA A 98 5.76 -30.50 15.63
CA ALA A 98 5.62 -29.52 14.56
C ALA A 98 5.20 -28.14 15.09
N SER A 99 4.29 -28.10 16.07
CA SER A 99 3.88 -26.86 16.72
C SER A 99 5.04 -26.19 17.50
N GLN A 100 5.83 -26.98 18.22
CA GLN A 100 7.02 -26.49 18.92
C GLN A 100 8.09 -25.96 17.95
N LEU A 101 8.31 -26.64 16.83
CA LEU A 101 9.21 -26.20 15.78
C LEU A 101 8.78 -24.87 15.17
N ASN A 102 7.48 -24.71 14.89
CA ASN A 102 6.91 -23.45 14.39
C ASN A 102 7.09 -22.31 15.40
N ALA A 103 6.86 -22.58 16.68
CA ALA A 103 7.05 -21.60 17.75
C ALA A 103 8.52 -21.18 17.89
N ALA A 104 9.46 -22.14 17.84
CA ALA A 104 10.88 -21.86 17.89
C ALA A 104 11.36 -21.05 16.68
N TYR A 105 10.91 -21.42 15.47
CA TYR A 105 11.22 -20.68 14.24
C TYR A 105 10.70 -19.24 14.30
N ALA A 106 9.47 -19.02 14.78
CA ALA A 106 8.89 -17.69 14.93
C ALA A 106 9.66 -16.83 15.94
N MET A 107 10.13 -17.40 17.06
CA MET A 107 10.93 -16.69 18.06
C MET A 107 12.29 -16.23 17.50
N VAL A 108 12.95 -17.07 16.68
CA VAL A 108 14.23 -16.70 16.06
C VAL A 108 14.01 -15.75 14.88
N GLN A 109 12.97 -15.95 14.06
CA GLN A 109 12.63 -15.03 12.98
C GLN A 109 12.30 -13.63 13.49
N GLY A 110 11.59 -13.47 14.62
CA GLY A 110 11.37 -12.13 15.19
C GLY A 110 12.64 -11.36 15.56
N VAL A 111 13.79 -12.04 15.65
CA VAL A 111 15.14 -11.45 15.80
C VAL A 111 15.88 -11.37 14.46
N CYS A 112 15.53 -12.21 13.48
CA CYS A 112 16.18 -12.34 12.18
C CYS A 112 15.41 -11.69 11.00
N ASP A 113 14.28 -11.02 11.23
CA ASP A 113 13.52 -10.31 10.19
C ASP A 113 14.32 -9.16 9.54
N VAL A 114 15.46 -8.80 10.12
CA VAL A 114 16.40 -7.80 9.59
C VAL A 114 16.91 -8.13 8.18
N TYR A 115 16.92 -9.42 7.77
CA TYR A 115 17.53 -9.83 6.49
C TYR A 115 16.55 -9.94 5.30
N GLU A 116 15.24 -10.11 5.51
CA GLU A 116 14.25 -9.96 4.42
C GLU A 116 13.73 -8.51 4.31
N GLU A 117 13.86 -7.70 5.37
CA GLU A 117 13.61 -6.26 5.32
C GLU A 117 14.52 -5.55 4.30
N ALA A 118 15.80 -5.94 4.27
CA ALA A 118 16.82 -5.32 3.43
C ALA A 118 16.74 -5.67 1.93
N GLN A 119 15.98 -6.71 1.55
CA GLN A 119 15.77 -7.11 0.16
C GLN A 119 14.35 -6.86 -0.36
N ARG A 120 13.51 -6.19 0.42
CA ARG A 120 12.15 -5.89 -0.01
C ARG A 120 12.17 -4.73 -0.97
N ASP A 121 11.52 -4.92 -2.12
CA ASP A 121 11.47 -3.93 -3.18
C ASP A 121 10.76 -2.64 -2.73
N VAL A 122 11.20 -1.51 -3.27
CA VAL A 122 10.73 -0.16 -2.91
C VAL A 122 9.21 0.01 -3.14
N PHE A 123 8.63 -0.75 -4.08
CA PHE A 123 7.20 -0.74 -4.33
C PHE A 123 6.38 -1.62 -3.36
N ASP A 124 7.03 -2.49 -2.59
CA ASP A 124 6.39 -3.39 -1.62
C ASP A 124 6.40 -2.85 -0.17
N ARG A 125 7.34 -1.96 0.17
CA ARG A 125 7.43 -1.28 1.48
C ARG A 125 7.69 0.22 1.31
N PRO A 126 6.65 1.06 1.36
CA PRO A 126 6.85 2.50 1.27
C PRO A 126 7.56 3.02 2.53
N GLU A 127 8.73 3.64 2.34
CA GLU A 127 9.52 4.27 3.42
C GLU A 127 8.83 5.54 3.97
N ALA A 128 8.02 6.20 3.13
CA ALA A 128 7.40 7.49 3.40
C ALA A 128 5.93 7.51 2.95
N GLU A 129 5.23 8.62 3.21
CA GLU A 129 3.89 8.85 2.69
C GLU A 129 3.93 9.08 1.18
N ALA A 130 2.95 8.52 0.48
CA ALA A 130 2.84 8.62 -0.97
C ALA A 130 2.16 9.93 -1.36
N VAL A 131 2.95 11.00 -1.44
CA VAL A 131 2.45 12.37 -1.71
C VAL A 131 2.73 12.80 -3.15
N ILE A 132 3.70 12.17 -3.82
CA ILE A 132 4.12 12.59 -5.16
C ILE A 132 3.19 11.96 -6.20
N MET A 133 2.53 12.78 -6.99
CA MET A 133 1.72 12.31 -8.11
C MET A 133 2.62 11.94 -9.29
N PHE A 134 2.37 10.78 -9.87
CA PHE A 134 2.94 10.29 -11.11
C PHE A 134 1.84 9.88 -12.07
N VAL A 135 1.93 10.31 -13.33
CA VAL A 135 0.97 9.91 -14.37
C VAL A 135 1.63 8.95 -15.35
N ASN A 136 1.07 7.75 -15.46
CA ASN A 136 1.58 6.72 -16.35
C ASN A 136 1.31 7.09 -17.81
N PRO A 137 2.34 7.33 -18.64
CA PRO A 137 2.16 7.74 -20.03
C PRO A 137 1.51 6.66 -20.89
N PHE A 138 1.67 5.38 -20.55
CA PHE A 138 1.02 4.26 -21.27
C PHE A 138 -0.50 4.19 -21.02
N GLY A 139 -1.01 4.91 -20.02
CA GLY A 139 -2.44 5.04 -19.74
C GLY A 139 -3.09 6.26 -20.38
N CYS A 140 -2.34 7.00 -21.21
CA CYS A 140 -2.74 8.24 -21.85
C CYS A 140 -2.54 8.16 -23.37
N ASN A 141 -3.25 8.99 -24.13
CA ASN A 141 -3.11 9.10 -25.58
C ASN A 141 -1.92 9.99 -25.98
N VAL A 142 -0.74 9.73 -25.42
CA VAL A 142 0.52 10.46 -25.70
C VAL A 142 1.64 9.46 -25.98
N SER A 143 2.71 9.93 -26.64
CA SER A 143 3.91 9.11 -26.81
C SER A 143 4.54 8.84 -25.44
N PRO A 144 5.00 7.60 -25.15
CA PRO A 144 5.75 7.31 -23.93
C PRO A 144 7.03 8.13 -23.77
N LEU A 145 7.57 8.68 -24.87
CA LEU A 145 8.75 9.55 -24.85
C LEU A 145 8.44 10.94 -24.28
N ASP A 146 7.19 11.41 -24.39
CA ASP A 146 6.77 12.73 -23.93
C ASP A 146 6.35 12.71 -22.44
N TRP A 147 6.77 11.67 -21.70
CA TRP A 147 6.39 11.47 -20.31
C TRP A 147 6.80 12.62 -19.38
N ARG A 148 7.88 13.34 -19.71
CA ARG A 148 8.34 14.52 -18.96
C ARG A 148 7.36 15.68 -19.09
N GLU A 149 6.86 15.93 -20.30
CA GLU A 149 5.85 16.95 -20.56
C GLU A 149 4.55 16.60 -19.85
N LEU A 150 4.17 15.32 -19.87
CA LEU A 150 3.01 14.82 -19.15
C LEU A 150 3.12 15.09 -17.63
N GLN A 151 4.27 14.82 -17.01
CA GLN A 151 4.47 15.14 -15.60
C GLN A 151 4.47 16.65 -15.34
N ALA A 152 5.02 17.45 -16.26
CA ALA A 152 5.05 18.91 -16.13
C ALA A 152 3.63 19.51 -16.13
N ILE A 153 2.73 18.97 -16.96
CA ILE A 153 1.31 19.37 -16.95
C ILE A 153 0.65 19.00 -15.62
N ALA A 154 0.95 17.81 -15.10
CA ALA A 154 0.37 17.31 -13.86
C ALA A 154 0.88 18.05 -12.59
N CYS A 155 2.07 18.65 -12.62
CA CYS A 155 2.69 19.29 -11.44
C CYS A 155 1.95 20.52 -10.89
N TYR A 156 1.07 21.16 -11.66
CA TYR A 156 0.47 22.45 -11.30
C TYR A 156 -0.88 22.35 -10.60
N GLU A 157 -1.54 21.18 -10.61
CA GLU A 157 -2.94 21.06 -10.19
C GLU A 157 -3.20 19.80 -9.35
N SER A 158 -4.08 19.93 -8.36
CA SER A 158 -4.45 18.80 -7.48
C SER A 158 -5.34 17.76 -8.19
N ASP A 159 -6.02 18.17 -9.26
CA ASP A 159 -6.74 17.28 -10.17
C ASP A 159 -6.25 17.56 -11.60
N PRO A 160 -5.44 16.67 -12.19
CA PRO A 160 -4.82 16.92 -13.48
C PRO A 160 -5.80 16.78 -14.65
N SER A 161 -7.06 16.40 -14.41
CA SER A 161 -8.06 16.14 -15.45
C SER A 161 -8.34 17.37 -16.32
N GLU A 162 -8.43 18.56 -15.72
CA GLU A 162 -8.67 19.81 -16.46
C GLU A 162 -7.43 20.25 -17.25
N ALA A 163 -6.26 20.20 -16.63
CA ALA A 163 -4.98 20.46 -17.30
C ALA A 163 -4.73 19.53 -18.49
N PHE A 164 -5.05 18.24 -18.36
CA PHE A 164 -4.95 17.28 -19.47
C PHE A 164 -5.94 17.59 -20.58
N LEU A 165 -7.19 17.94 -20.25
CA LEU A 165 -8.17 18.33 -21.27
C LEU A 165 -7.72 19.58 -22.03
N ALA A 166 -7.18 20.59 -21.33
CA ALA A 166 -6.64 21.81 -21.94
C ALA A 166 -5.43 21.53 -22.85
N ALA A 167 -4.60 20.56 -22.50
CA ALA A 167 -3.47 20.09 -23.31
C ALA A 167 -3.88 19.11 -24.43
N GLY A 168 -5.15 18.71 -24.52
CA GLY A 168 -5.63 17.71 -25.49
C GLY A 168 -5.22 16.27 -25.16
N VAL A 169 -4.77 16.01 -23.94
CA VAL A 169 -4.35 14.70 -23.46
C VAL A 169 -5.55 13.96 -22.88
N ALA A 170 -5.88 12.80 -23.45
CA ALA A 170 -6.87 11.90 -22.89
C ALA A 170 -6.18 10.85 -22.01
N CYS A 171 -6.44 10.85 -20.70
CA CYS A 171 -5.91 9.88 -19.75
C CYS A 171 -7.03 9.13 -19.03
N SER A 172 -6.81 7.85 -18.75
CA SER A 172 -7.71 7.12 -17.83
C SER A 172 -7.47 7.56 -16.38
N PRO A 173 -8.49 7.58 -15.50
CA PRO A 173 -8.30 7.87 -14.07
C PRO A 173 -7.33 6.88 -13.40
N SER A 174 -7.25 5.67 -13.94
CA SER A 174 -6.34 4.62 -13.47
C SER A 174 -4.86 4.91 -13.76
N ALA A 175 -4.55 5.87 -14.64
CA ALA A 175 -3.19 6.25 -15.01
C ALA A 175 -2.51 7.14 -13.96
N VAL A 176 -3.27 7.70 -13.01
CA VAL A 176 -2.73 8.55 -11.94
C VAL A 176 -2.37 7.68 -10.74
N HIS A 177 -1.15 7.84 -10.24
CA HIS A 177 -0.61 7.11 -9.09
C HIS A 177 0.05 8.07 -8.11
N TYR A 178 -0.12 7.78 -6.82
CA TYR A 178 0.61 8.48 -5.76
C TYR A 178 1.73 7.58 -5.26
N LEU A 179 2.96 8.11 -5.31
CA LEU A 179 4.20 7.41 -5.05
C LEU A 179 4.99 8.10 -3.94
N THR A 180 5.84 7.32 -3.26
CA THR A 180 6.85 7.87 -2.36
C THR A 180 8.05 8.43 -3.15
N PRO A 181 8.91 9.27 -2.55
CA PRO A 181 10.11 9.78 -3.22
C PRO A 181 11.02 8.68 -3.79
N ALA A 182 11.20 7.59 -3.05
CA ALA A 182 12.00 6.45 -3.51
C ALA A 182 11.35 5.70 -4.68
N GLN A 183 10.03 5.52 -4.65
CA GLN A 183 9.26 4.90 -5.74
C GLN A 183 9.32 5.76 -7.01
N MET A 184 9.17 7.09 -6.88
CA MET A 184 9.28 8.02 -7.99
C MET A 184 10.68 7.96 -8.63
N ALA A 185 11.74 8.01 -7.83
CA ALA A 185 13.11 7.93 -8.34
C ALA A 185 13.37 6.63 -9.12
N ALA A 186 12.83 5.50 -8.66
CA ALA A 186 12.94 4.22 -9.38
C ALA A 186 12.16 4.23 -10.71
N VAL A 187 10.95 4.81 -10.72
CA VAL A 187 10.15 4.98 -11.94
C VAL A 187 10.87 5.88 -12.94
N GLU A 188 11.37 7.03 -12.51
CA GLU A 188 12.09 7.98 -13.37
C GLU A 188 13.34 7.34 -13.98
N ALA A 189 14.11 6.58 -13.21
CA ALA A 189 15.29 5.86 -13.71
C ALA A 189 14.94 4.87 -14.82
N GLU A 190 13.84 4.12 -14.67
CA GLU A 190 13.39 3.18 -15.71
C GLU A 190 12.82 3.91 -16.93
N MET A 191 12.13 5.04 -16.75
CA MET A 191 11.65 5.86 -17.87
C MET A 191 12.80 6.46 -18.70
N VAL A 192 13.88 6.91 -18.05
CA VAL A 192 15.10 7.36 -18.73
C VAL A 192 15.77 6.20 -19.46
N ARG A 193 15.87 5.03 -18.82
CA ARG A 193 16.42 3.82 -19.45
C ARG A 193 15.61 3.43 -20.69
N MET A 194 14.29 3.50 -20.62
CA MET A 194 13.40 3.24 -21.77
C MET A 194 13.65 4.20 -22.92
N GLU A 195 13.86 5.49 -22.64
CA GLU A 195 14.20 6.50 -23.65
C GLU A 195 15.51 6.16 -24.37
N GLU A 196 16.50 5.64 -23.65
CA GLU A 196 17.77 5.19 -24.20
C GLU A 196 17.67 3.88 -25.00
N SER A 197 16.95 2.88 -24.47
CA SER A 197 16.88 1.53 -25.06
C SER A 197 15.67 1.28 -25.97
N TRP A 198 14.76 2.24 -26.12
CA TRP A 198 13.53 2.14 -26.92
C TRP A 198 12.67 0.91 -26.57
N SER A 199 12.73 0.46 -25.31
CA SER A 199 12.11 -0.79 -24.84
C SER A 199 10.71 -0.59 -24.28
N PHE A 200 9.80 -0.03 -25.09
CA PHE A 200 8.47 0.39 -24.64
C PHE A 200 7.63 -0.72 -24.02
N GLU A 201 7.60 -1.91 -24.63
CA GLU A 201 6.80 -3.04 -24.13
C GLU A 201 7.27 -3.53 -22.76
N THR A 202 8.58 -3.70 -22.61
CA THR A 202 9.20 -4.13 -21.34
C THR A 202 8.92 -3.13 -20.23
N THR A 203 9.11 -1.84 -20.52
CA THR A 203 8.88 -0.77 -19.55
C THR A 203 7.39 -0.64 -19.21
N ALA A 204 6.48 -0.81 -20.17
CA ALA A 204 5.04 -0.79 -19.91
C ALA A 204 4.62 -1.90 -18.93
N TRP A 205 5.11 -3.13 -19.14
CA TRP A 205 4.87 -4.26 -18.24
C TRP A 205 5.45 -4.01 -16.85
N TRP A 206 6.69 -3.53 -16.79
CA TRP A 206 7.37 -3.23 -15.53
C TRP A 206 6.63 -2.14 -14.74
N LEU A 207 6.21 -1.06 -15.40
CA LEU A 207 5.44 0.02 -14.77
C LEU A 207 4.10 -0.48 -14.26
N ALA A 208 3.36 -1.25 -15.07
CA ALA A 208 2.06 -1.77 -14.65
C ALA A 208 2.17 -2.64 -13.38
N ASP A 209 3.21 -3.49 -13.29
CA ASP A 209 3.49 -4.29 -12.10
C ASP A 209 3.87 -3.41 -10.90
N CYS A 210 4.89 -2.56 -11.05
CA CYS A 210 5.44 -1.73 -9.98
C CYS A 210 4.39 -0.76 -9.42
N LEU A 211 3.67 -0.05 -10.29
CA LEU A 211 2.60 0.87 -9.89
C LEU A 211 1.41 0.13 -9.25
N GLY A 212 1.13 -1.11 -9.68
CA GLY A 212 0.14 -1.97 -9.05
C GLY A 212 0.54 -2.40 -7.63
N ARG A 213 1.83 -2.73 -7.42
CA ARG A 213 2.39 -3.04 -6.09
C ARG A 213 2.39 -1.79 -5.20
N ALA A 214 2.86 -0.66 -5.71
CA ALA A 214 2.87 0.64 -5.04
C ALA A 214 1.47 1.01 -4.54
N ARG A 215 0.46 0.90 -5.40
CA ARG A 215 -0.95 1.13 -5.04
C ARG A 215 -1.32 0.28 -3.82
N ARG A 216 -1.13 -1.04 -3.88
CA ARG A 216 -1.48 -1.93 -2.76
C ARG A 216 -0.70 -1.62 -1.48
N ALA A 217 0.57 -1.27 -1.59
CA ALA A 217 1.42 -1.01 -0.43
C ALA A 217 1.09 0.36 0.23
N ASN A 218 0.89 1.40 -0.57
CA ASN A 218 0.62 2.76 -0.11
C ASN A 218 -0.77 2.84 0.56
N TYR A 219 -1.82 2.25 -0.04
CA TYR A 219 -3.17 2.24 0.55
C TYR A 219 -3.30 1.34 1.81
N ARG A 220 -2.38 0.41 2.05
CA ARG A 220 -2.35 -0.38 3.30
C ARG A 220 -1.86 0.45 4.50
N GLY A 221 -1.08 1.51 4.26
CA GLY A 221 -0.57 2.40 5.31
C GLY A 221 -1.66 3.20 6.02
N ASP A 222 -2.77 3.50 5.35
CA ASP A 222 -3.87 4.32 5.89
C ASP A 222 -4.74 3.59 6.92
N PHE A 223 -4.82 2.25 6.85
CA PHE A 223 -5.63 1.45 7.77
C PHE A 223 -4.94 1.16 9.11
N VAL A 224 -3.62 1.25 9.18
CA VAL A 224 -2.85 0.97 10.41
C VAL A 224 -2.74 2.22 11.31
N ARG A 225 -3.10 3.42 10.80
CA ARG A 225 -3.00 4.71 11.52
C ARG A 225 -4.34 5.32 11.98
N ARG A 226 -5.40 4.52 12.14
CA ARG A 226 -6.68 4.97 12.76
C ARG A 226 -7.01 4.21 14.03
#